data_AF-A0A8J3BP55-F1
#
_entry.id   AF-A0A8J3BP55-F1
#
_cell.length_a   1.000
_cell.length_b   1.000
_cell.length_c   1.000
_cell.angle_alpha   90.00
_cell.angle_beta   90.00
_cell.angle_gamma   90.00
#
_symmetry.space_group_name_H-M   'P 1'
#
loop_
_entity.id
_entity.type
_entity.pdbx_description
1 polymer ?
#
loop_
_entity_poly.entity_id
_entity_poly.type
_entity_poly.pdbx_seq_one_letter_code
_entity_poly.pdbx_strand_id
1 'polypeptide(L)' 'MTYAAAQLHREIAYVAYHFHWPLDALLDLEHADRLRYVAEIGALNTRVNEGG' A
#
# COMPACT_ATOMS: atom_id res chain seq x y z
N MET A 1 -5.63 21.02 -1.75
CA MET A 1 -4.44 20.27 -1.34
C MET A 1 -4.34 19.05 -2.24
N THR A 2 -3.73 19.18 -3.40
CA THR A 2 -3.52 18.06 -4.32
C THR A 2 -2.64 17.05 -3.62
N TYR A 3 -3.17 15.84 -3.38
CA TYR A 3 -2.38 14.71 -2.92
C TYR A 3 -1.13 14.64 -3.79
N ALA A 4 0.05 14.78 -3.19
CA ALA A 4 1.28 14.87 -3.97
C ALA A 4 1.42 13.55 -4.73
N ALA A 5 1.48 13.59 -6.06
CA ALA A 5 1.54 12.38 -6.90
C ALA A 5 2.65 11.40 -6.44
N ALA A 6 3.72 11.94 -5.83
CA ALA A 6 4.78 11.16 -5.20
C ALA A 6 4.32 10.26 -4.03
N GLN A 7 3.37 10.71 -3.21
CA GLN A 7 2.78 9.94 -2.11
C GLN A 7 1.98 8.74 -2.65
N LEU A 8 1.11 9.00 -3.64
CA LEU A 8 0.34 7.96 -4.32
C LEU A 8 1.24 6.91 -4.97
N HIS A 9 2.29 7.36 -5.65
CA HIS A 9 3.24 6.47 -6.32
C HIS A 9 3.96 5.53 -5.34
N ARG A 10 4.23 6.03 -4.12
CA ARG A 10 4.88 5.26 -3.05
C ARG A 10 3.94 4.21 -2.45
N GLU A 11 2.69 4.56 -2.23
CA GLU A 11 1.65 3.63 -1.74
C GLU A 11 1.42 2.48 -2.72
N ILE A 12 1.29 2.79 -4.01
CA ILE A 12 1.13 1.79 -5.07
C ILE A 12 2.33 0.85 -5.13
N ALA A 13 3.56 1.39 -5.10
CA ALA A 13 4.77 0.58 -5.12
C ALA A 13 4.87 -0.36 -3.90
N TYR A 14 4.46 0.12 -2.72
CA TYR A 14 4.45 -0.68 -1.50
C TYR A 14 3.49 -1.86 -1.58
N VAL A 15 2.25 -1.63 -2.03
CA VAL A 15 1.26 -2.71 -2.19
C VAL A 15 1.68 -3.69 -3.30
N ALA A 16 2.18 -3.18 -4.43
CA ALA A 16 2.67 -4.01 -5.53
C ALA A 16 3.84 -4.92 -5.11
N TYR A 17 4.77 -4.42 -4.29
CA TYR A 17 5.89 -5.21 -3.78
C TYR A 17 5.44 -6.36 -2.87
N HIS A 18 4.43 -6.14 -2.02
CA HIS A 18 3.99 -7.13 -1.05
C HIS A 18 2.95 -8.12 -1.58
N PHE A 19 2.08 -7.71 -2.51
CA PHE A 19 0.97 -8.55 -2.99
C PHE A 19 1.04 -8.91 -4.48
N HIS A 20 2.02 -8.38 -5.22
CA HIS A 20 2.19 -8.61 -6.66
C HIS A 20 0.92 -8.31 -7.49
N TRP A 21 0.07 -7.40 -7.02
CA TRP A 21 -1.11 -6.98 -7.76
C TRP A 21 -0.73 -6.19 -9.01
N PRO A 22 -1.48 -6.34 -10.12
CA PRO A 22 -1.26 -5.55 -11.32
C PRO A 22 -1.51 -4.06 -11.04
N LEU A 23 -0.71 -3.20 -11.66
CA LEU A 23 -0.73 -1.74 -11.45
C LEU A 23 -2.13 -1.15 -11.68
N ASP A 24 -2.80 -1.65 -12.69
CA ASP A 24 -4.15 -1.33 -13.13
C ASP A 24 -5.18 -1.58 -12.02
N ALA A 25 -5.12 -2.74 -11.35
CA ALA A 25 -5.98 -3.02 -10.20
C ALA A 25 -5.68 -2.10 -9.00
N LEU A 26 -4.42 -1.69 -8.83
CA LEU A 26 -4.06 -0.74 -7.78
C LEU A 26 -4.57 0.66 -8.09
N LEU A 27 -4.46 1.11 -9.35
CA LEU A 27 -4.95 2.43 -9.77
C LEU A 27 -6.47 2.55 -9.65
N ASP A 28 -7.20 1.45 -9.83
CA ASP A 28 -8.67 1.39 -9.66
C ASP A 28 -9.15 1.43 -8.21
N LEU A 29 -8.28 1.19 -7.22
CA LEU A 29 -8.68 1.27 -5.80
C LEU A 29 -9.02 2.70 -5.41
N GLU A 30 -10.08 2.87 -4.62
CA GLU A 30 -10.35 4.14 -3.97
C GLU A 30 -9.18 4.52 -3.03
N HIS A 31 -8.97 5.83 -2.86
CA HIS A 31 -7.89 6.33 -2.03
C HIS A 31 -7.97 5.81 -0.58
N ALA A 32 -9.19 5.73 -0.02
CA ALA A 32 -9.42 5.23 1.34
C ALA A 32 -9.08 3.73 1.48
N ASP A 33 -9.43 2.92 0.48
CA ASP A 33 -9.11 1.49 0.48
C ASP A 33 -7.61 1.24 0.40
N ARG A 34 -6.91 2.00 -0.45
CA ARG A 34 -5.45 1.92 -0.58
C ARG A 34 -4.75 2.21 0.75
N LEU A 35 -5.17 3.27 1.45
CA LEU A 35 -4.62 3.62 2.75
C LEU A 35 -4.83 2.52 3.78
N ARG A 36 -6.01 1.87 3.78
CA ARG A 36 -6.30 0.73 4.65
C ARG A 36 -5.36 -0.44 4.38
N TYR A 37 -5.15 -0.81 3.12
CA TYR A 37 -4.23 -1.89 2.76
C TYR A 37 -2.78 -1.58 3.16
N VAL A 38 -2.32 -0.35 2.91
CA VAL A 38 -0.97 0.08 3.33
C VAL A 38 -0.78 -0.06 4.85
N ALA A 39 -1.78 0.36 5.64
CA ALA A 39 -1.73 0.25 7.10
C ALA A 39 -1.71 -1.22 7.58
N GLU A 40 -2.55 -2.08 7.00
CA GLU A 40 -2.61 -3.51 7.35
C GLU A 40 -1.31 -4.24 7.00
N ILE A 41 -0.72 -3.97 5.82
CA ILE A 41 0.58 -4.54 5.42
C ILE A 41 1.67 -4.13 6.42
N GLY A 42 1.69 -2.85 6.82
CA GLY A 42 2.61 -2.36 7.84
C GLY A 42 2.47 -3.12 9.16
N ALA A 43 1.24 -3.28 9.65
CA ALA A 43 0.96 -3.99 10.89
C ALA A 43 1.36 -5.48 10.83
N LEU A 44 1.12 -6.16 9.69
CA LEU A 44 1.54 -7.54 9.48
C LEU A 44 3.06 -7.67 9.48
N ASN A 45 3.77 -6.80 8.77
CA ASN A 45 5.23 -6.80 8.74
C ASN A 45 5.84 -6.56 10.12
N THR A 46 5.28 -5.63 10.91
CA THR A 46 5.71 -5.41 12.29
C THR A 46 5.56 -6.66 13.14
N ARG A 47 4.40 -7.34 13.08
CA ARG A 47 4.17 -8.59 13.83
C ARG A 47 5.10 -9.72 13.42
N VAL A 48 5.37 -9.87 12.12
CA VAL A 48 6.29 -10.90 11.59
C VAL A 48 7.72 -10.62 12.06
N ASN A 49 8.16 -9.37 12.04
CA ASN A 49 9.51 -8.98 12.49
C ASN A 49 9.68 -9.02 14.01
N GLU A 50 8.63 -8.80 14.80
CA GLU A 50 8.69 -8.88 16.27
C GLU A 50 8.64 -10.32 16.79
N GLY A 51 8.16 -11.28 15.99
CA GLY A 51 8.09 -12.70 16.33
C GLY A 51 9.25 -13.56 15.81
N GLY A 52 10.26 -12.95 15.18
CA GLY A 52 11.42 -13.61 14.57
C GLY A 52 12.69 -13.57 15.42
#